data_AF-A0A944LM50-F1
#
_entry.id   AF-A0A944LM50-F1
#
_cell.length_a   1.000
_cell.length_b   1.000
_cell.length_c   1.000
_cell.angle_alpha   90.00
_cell.angle_beta   90.00
_cell.angle_gamma   90.00
#
_symmetry.space_group_name_H-M   'P 1'
#
loop_
_entity.id
_entity.type
_entity.pdbx_description
1 polymer ?
#
loop_
_entity_poly.entity_id
_entity_poly.type
_entity_poly.pdbx_seq_one_letter_code
_entity_poly.pdbx_strand_id
1 'polypeptide(L)'
;MRSKILLRLSVYGAAAAAVMSVVAVPAHAASTQGAEMTSTGGCTEPTPDVTACTSLTERRIEVLTPAGIAVFRGEREYSDATSYPGGSYTIEGTRKYVYVYASSVAVPDGVIYFDPKVAKVGGSDVLSYSDGLTCNLETNFVEANGTGGYDHSTGSCTSG
;
A
#
# COMPACT_ATOMS: atom_id res chain seq x y z
N MET A 1 -59.65 -35.39 -37.07
CA MET A 1 -60.17 -34.54 -35.97
C MET A 1 -59.81 -33.09 -36.27
N ARG A 2 -60.82 -32.21 -36.20
CA ARG A 2 -60.88 -30.72 -36.15
C ARG A 2 -59.66 -29.92 -36.68
N SER A 3 -59.79 -29.17 -37.78
CA SER A 3 -60.29 -27.76 -37.86
C SER A 3 -59.55 -26.82 -36.90
N LYS A 4 -59.09 -25.61 -37.22
CA LYS A 4 -59.01 -24.73 -38.41
C LYS A 4 -58.54 -23.36 -37.82
N ILE A 5 -58.10 -22.43 -38.68
CA ILE A 5 -58.17 -20.95 -38.47
C ILE A 5 -57.11 -20.35 -37.52
N LEU A 6 -56.05 -19.71 -38.03
CA LEU A 6 -55.96 -18.26 -38.41
C LEU A 6 -56.33 -17.31 -37.27
N LEU A 7 -55.37 -16.49 -36.79
CA LEU A 7 -55.56 -15.06 -36.52
C LEU A 7 -54.24 -14.40 -36.13
N ARG A 8 -53.73 -13.55 -37.04
CA ARG A 8 -52.86 -12.44 -36.68
C ARG A 8 -53.70 -11.42 -35.91
N LEU A 9 -53.19 -10.90 -34.80
CA LEU A 9 -53.59 -9.58 -34.30
C LEU A 9 -52.42 -8.92 -33.56
N SER A 10 -51.87 -7.95 -34.25
CA SER A 10 -51.18 -6.77 -33.76
C SER A 10 -52.05 -5.96 -32.79
N VAL A 11 -51.52 -5.57 -31.64
CA VAL A 11 -51.94 -4.38 -30.86
C VAL A 11 -50.66 -3.87 -30.16
N TYR A 12 -50.01 -2.83 -30.67
CA TYR A 12 -50.20 -1.41 -30.32
C TYR A 12 -49.92 -1.06 -28.85
N GLY A 13 -48.99 -0.12 -28.66
CA GLY A 13 -48.69 0.56 -27.40
C GLY A 13 -47.25 1.05 -27.40
N ALA A 14 -46.95 2.10 -28.17
CA ALA A 14 -46.70 3.45 -27.62
C ALA A 14 -45.47 3.47 -26.69
N ALA A 15 -44.30 3.86 -27.23
CA ALA A 15 -43.83 5.25 -27.23
C ALA A 15 -43.37 5.74 -25.84
N ALA A 16 -42.06 5.89 -25.70
CA ALA A 16 -41.31 6.86 -24.88
C ALA A 16 -39.92 6.25 -24.65
N ALA A 17 -38.88 6.65 -25.38
CA ALA A 17 -38.07 7.81 -25.00
C ALA A 17 -37.74 7.80 -23.49
N ALA A 18 -36.74 7.02 -23.11
CA ALA A 18 -35.99 7.29 -21.90
C ALA A 18 -34.57 6.78 -22.14
N VAL A 19 -33.69 7.72 -22.51
CA VAL A 19 -32.32 7.82 -22.03
C VAL A 19 -31.71 6.45 -21.73
N MET A 20 -30.98 5.87 -22.70
CA MET A 20 -29.88 4.99 -22.32
C MET A 20 -28.91 5.89 -21.57
N SER A 21 -29.18 5.98 -20.28
CA SER A 21 -28.30 6.50 -19.27
C SER A 21 -26.98 5.80 -19.56
N VAL A 22 -26.02 6.58 -20.04
CA VAL A 22 -24.68 6.48 -19.52
C VAL A 22 -24.88 6.60 -18.02
N VAL A 23 -25.17 5.46 -17.37
CA VAL A 23 -24.86 5.29 -15.97
C VAL A 23 -23.35 5.36 -16.03
N ALA A 24 -22.83 6.58 -15.95
CA ALA A 24 -21.57 6.82 -15.33
C ALA A 24 -21.73 6.08 -14.01
N VAL A 25 -21.27 4.82 -13.99
CA VAL A 25 -21.09 4.09 -12.77
C VAL A 25 -20.38 5.11 -11.91
N PRO A 26 -20.98 5.57 -10.79
CA PRO A 26 -20.28 6.49 -9.94
C PRO A 26 -18.93 5.82 -9.72
N ALA A 27 -17.84 6.55 -9.96
CA ALA A 27 -16.53 6.08 -9.59
C ALA A 27 -16.52 5.94 -8.06
N HIS A 28 -17.13 4.86 -7.57
CA HIS A 28 -17.07 4.37 -6.20
C HIS A 28 -15.72 3.69 -5.97
N ALA A 29 -14.67 4.16 -6.64
CA ALA A 29 -13.28 3.93 -6.26
C ALA A 29 -12.83 4.95 -5.19
N ALA A 30 -13.77 5.44 -4.38
CA ALA A 30 -13.50 6.32 -3.26
C ALA A 30 -13.95 5.64 -1.96
N SER A 31 -13.02 4.89 -1.38
CA SER A 31 -12.83 4.73 0.07
C SER A 31 -14.02 4.21 0.89
N THR A 32 -14.22 2.89 0.92
CA THR A 32 -14.97 2.21 2.00
C THR A 32 -14.24 1.01 2.61
N GLN A 33 -12.97 0.75 2.26
CA GLN A 33 -12.15 -0.24 2.96
C GLN A 33 -11.08 0.48 3.77
N GLY A 34 -11.16 0.25 5.08
CA GLY A 34 -10.60 1.08 6.14
C GLY A 34 -9.09 1.21 6.11
N ALA A 35 -8.60 2.25 6.75
CA ALA A 35 -7.22 2.28 7.18
C ALA A 35 -6.97 1.06 8.08
N GLU A 36 -6.17 0.11 7.60
CA GLU A 36 -5.68 -0.99 8.42
C GLU A 36 -4.55 -0.44 9.27
N MET A 37 -4.62 -0.67 10.58
CA MET A 37 -3.54 -0.36 11.50
C MET A 37 -2.94 -1.66 12.00
N THR A 38 -1.66 -1.86 11.69
CA THR A 38 -0.91 -3.03 12.12
C THR A 38 0.22 -2.57 13.01
N SER A 39 0.37 -3.19 14.18
CA SER A 39 1.53 -2.99 15.03
C SER A 39 2.23 -4.33 15.22
N THR A 40 3.55 -4.33 15.12
CA THR A 40 4.38 -5.52 15.31
C THR A 40 5.65 -5.08 16.01
N GLY A 41 6.13 -5.90 16.93
CA GLY A 41 7.40 -5.63 17.60
C GLY A 41 7.92 -6.84 18.34
N GLY A 42 9.20 -6.82 18.63
CA GLY A 42 9.88 -7.89 19.33
C GLY A 42 11.36 -7.61 19.47
N CYS A 43 12.00 -8.37 20.37
CA CYS A 43 13.43 -8.37 20.55
C CYS A 43 13.97 -9.77 20.28
N THR A 44 15.15 -9.82 19.67
CA THR A 44 15.87 -11.05 19.39
C THR A 44 17.33 -10.89 19.82
N GLU A 45 17.97 -12.01 20.14
CA GLU A 45 19.40 -12.07 20.41
C GLU A 45 20.07 -12.80 19.23
N PRO A 46 20.46 -12.09 18.16
CA PRO A 46 21.06 -12.72 16.98
C PRO A 46 22.38 -13.44 17.29
N THR A 47 23.12 -12.94 18.28
CA THR A 47 24.35 -13.52 18.81
C THR A 47 24.47 -13.21 20.31
N PRO A 48 25.24 -14.00 21.10
CA PRO A 48 25.42 -13.73 22.51
C PRO A 48 25.78 -12.27 22.80
N ASP A 49 25.10 -11.69 23.80
CA ASP A 49 25.27 -10.31 24.28
C ASP A 49 24.88 -9.21 23.27
N VAL A 50 24.29 -9.57 22.12
CA VAL A 50 23.76 -8.62 21.14
C VAL A 50 22.24 -8.70 21.14
N THR A 51 21.57 -7.64 21.55
CA THR A 51 20.10 -7.57 21.51
C THR A 51 19.66 -6.63 20.41
N ALA A 52 18.79 -7.10 19.52
CA ALA A 52 18.15 -6.32 18.47
C ALA A 52 16.64 -6.30 18.70
N CYS A 53 16.10 -5.11 18.95
CA CYS A 53 14.68 -4.85 19.11
C CYS A 53 14.16 -4.06 17.92
N THR A 54 12.99 -4.44 17.44
CA THR A 54 12.30 -3.75 16.34
C THR A 54 10.86 -3.49 16.74
N SER A 55 10.32 -2.34 16.39
CA SER A 55 8.91 -2.02 16.48
C SER A 55 8.47 -1.31 15.22
N LEU A 56 7.28 -1.64 14.75
CA LEU A 56 6.68 -1.12 13.53
C LEU A 56 5.20 -0.88 13.79
N THR A 57 4.76 0.34 13.50
CA THR A 57 3.34 0.68 13.43
C THR A 57 3.07 1.17 12.01
N GLU A 58 2.15 0.50 11.33
CA GLU A 58 1.78 0.82 9.96
C GLU A 58 0.29 1.18 9.89
N ARG A 59 -0.02 2.24 9.15
CA ARG A 59 -1.37 2.58 8.71
C ARG A 59 -1.43 2.53 7.19
N ARG A 60 -2.24 1.64 6.63
CA ARG A 60 -2.35 1.44 5.17
C ARG A 60 -3.79 1.55 4.69
N ILE A 61 -3.95 2.13 3.51
CA ILE A 61 -5.17 2.09 2.72
C ILE A 61 -4.88 1.27 1.47
N GLU A 62 -5.77 0.33 1.19
CA GLU A 62 -5.77 -0.46 -0.04
C GLU A 62 -6.94 -0.05 -0.93
N VAL A 63 -6.67 0.11 -2.22
CA VAL A 63 -7.68 0.41 -3.24
C VAL A 63 -7.55 -0.59 -4.38
N LEU A 64 -8.59 -1.41 -4.55
CA LEU A 64 -8.75 -2.30 -5.70
C LEU A 64 -9.64 -1.64 -6.74
N THR A 65 -9.13 -1.49 -7.96
CA THR A 65 -9.90 -0.97 -9.08
C THR A 65 -10.69 -2.10 -9.78
N PRO A 66 -11.79 -1.79 -10.48
CA PRO A 66 -12.51 -2.79 -11.28
C PRO A 66 -11.65 -3.44 -12.38
N ALA A 67 -10.55 -2.81 -12.79
CA ALA A 67 -9.60 -3.34 -13.77
C ALA A 67 -8.60 -4.36 -13.16
N GLY A 68 -8.70 -4.65 -11.86
CA GLY A 68 -7.78 -5.54 -11.15
C GLY A 68 -6.47 -4.89 -10.70
N ILE A 69 -6.28 -3.59 -10.96
CA ILE A 69 -5.13 -2.82 -10.42
C ILE A 69 -5.33 -2.63 -8.92
N ALA A 70 -4.28 -2.86 -8.14
CA ALA A 70 -4.25 -2.58 -6.71
C ALA A 70 -3.30 -1.42 -6.40
N VAL A 71 -3.76 -0.49 -5.58
CA VAL A 71 -2.96 0.64 -5.10
C VAL A 71 -2.93 0.61 -3.59
N PHE A 72 -1.73 0.52 -3.02
CA PHE A 72 -1.52 0.66 -1.58
C PHE A 72 -0.93 2.02 -1.30
N ARG A 73 -1.47 2.69 -0.30
CA ARG A 73 -0.89 3.91 0.25
C ARG A 73 -0.82 3.77 1.75
N GLY A 74 0.37 3.93 2.31
CA GLY A 74 0.55 3.80 3.73
C GLY A 74 1.57 4.74 4.30
N GLU A 75 1.57 4.78 5.63
CA GLU A 75 2.55 5.44 6.47
C GLU A 75 2.94 4.45 7.55
N ARG A 76 4.23 4.33 7.79
CA ARG A 76 4.79 3.48 8.84
C ARG A 76 5.74 4.28 9.71
N GLU A 77 5.64 4.06 11.00
CA GLU A 77 6.59 4.51 12.01
C GLU A 77 7.31 3.28 12.53
N TYR A 78 8.62 3.36 12.66
CA TYR A 78 9.41 2.24 13.16
C TYR A 78 10.52 2.72 14.09
N SER A 79 10.92 1.82 14.98
CA SER A 79 12.08 2.00 15.83
C SER A 79 12.85 0.69 15.89
N ASP A 80 14.12 0.74 15.52
CA ASP A 80 15.07 -0.35 15.65
C ASP A 80 16.13 0.05 16.68
N ALA A 81 16.38 -0.80 17.66
CA ALA A 81 17.40 -0.59 18.66
C ALA A 81 18.31 -1.81 18.71
N THR A 82 19.61 -1.60 18.59
CA THR A 82 20.60 -2.67 18.74
C THR A 82 21.61 -2.30 19.81
N SER A 83 21.78 -3.18 20.79
CA SER A 83 22.82 -3.08 21.82
C SER A 83 23.79 -4.24 21.69
N TYR A 84 25.08 -3.96 21.86
CA TYR A 84 26.16 -4.95 21.83
C TYR A 84 27.24 -4.57 22.86
N PRO A 85 28.19 -5.46 23.20
CA PRO A 85 29.24 -5.13 24.15
C PRO A 85 30.07 -3.95 23.64
N GLY A 86 30.02 -2.83 24.37
CA GLY A 86 30.75 -1.61 24.03
C GLY A 86 29.92 -0.52 23.35
N GLY A 87 28.63 -0.73 23.10
CA GLY A 87 27.78 0.34 22.58
C GLY A 87 26.36 -0.06 22.21
N SER A 88 25.68 0.90 21.61
CA SER A 88 24.37 0.72 21.03
C SER A 88 24.13 1.70 19.90
N TYR A 89 23.13 1.41 19.09
CA TYR A 89 22.51 2.41 18.24
C TYR A 89 21.00 2.22 18.21
N THR A 90 20.29 3.31 17.96
CA THR A 90 18.87 3.33 17.66
C THR A 90 18.64 3.97 16.30
N ILE A 91 17.59 3.52 15.63
CA ILE A 91 17.08 4.08 14.39
C ILE A 91 15.60 4.31 14.61
N GLU A 92 15.16 5.55 14.52
CA GLU A 92 13.74 5.90 14.55
C GLU A 92 13.37 6.52 13.22
N GLY A 93 12.28 6.08 12.61
CA GLY A 93 11.93 6.59 11.29
C GLY A 93 10.46 6.56 10.97
N THR A 94 10.08 7.42 10.04
CA THR A 94 8.73 7.48 9.47
C THR A 94 8.84 7.37 7.96
N ARG A 95 8.17 6.38 7.36
CA ARG A 95 8.11 6.22 5.90
C ARG A 95 6.68 6.30 5.41
N LYS A 96 6.46 7.10 4.38
CA LYS A 96 5.26 7.09 3.55
C LYS A 96 5.55 6.31 2.28
N TYR A 97 4.61 5.47 1.87
CA TYR A 97 4.78 4.69 0.65
C TYR A 97 3.51 4.66 -0.20
N VAL A 98 3.73 4.45 -1.50
CA VAL A 98 2.71 4.13 -2.49
C VAL A 98 3.21 2.96 -3.32
N TYR A 99 2.46 1.86 -3.37
CA TYR A 99 2.69 0.74 -4.28
C TYR A 99 1.54 0.62 -5.27
N VAL A 100 1.87 0.38 -6.54
CA VAL A 100 0.89 0.12 -7.60
C VAL A 100 1.19 -1.22 -8.24
N TYR A 101 0.24 -2.15 -8.19
CA TYR A 101 0.31 -3.47 -8.81
C TYR A 101 -0.58 -3.50 -10.05
N ALA A 102 -0.04 -4.00 -11.18
CA ALA A 102 -0.77 -4.01 -12.44
C ALA A 102 -1.98 -4.94 -12.42
N SER A 103 -1.94 -6.00 -11.60
CA SER A 103 -3.02 -6.95 -11.46
C SER A 103 -3.08 -7.56 -10.06
N SER A 104 -4.26 -8.05 -9.70
CA SER A 104 -4.55 -8.73 -8.44
C SER A 104 -5.60 -9.81 -8.65
N VAL A 105 -5.54 -10.86 -7.85
CA VAL A 105 -6.47 -12.00 -7.89
C VAL A 105 -6.97 -12.28 -6.50
N ALA A 106 -8.29 -12.25 -6.32
CA ALA A 106 -8.92 -12.71 -5.08
C ALA A 106 -8.81 -14.23 -4.96
N VAL A 107 -8.36 -14.70 -3.80
CA VAL A 107 -8.25 -16.10 -3.40
C VAL A 107 -9.04 -16.31 -2.09
N PRO A 108 -9.36 -17.55 -1.69
CA PRO A 108 -10.16 -17.80 -0.48
C PRO A 108 -9.60 -17.15 0.80
N ASP A 109 -8.28 -17.02 0.90
CA ASP A 109 -7.58 -16.49 2.08
C ASP A 109 -7.17 -15.00 1.94
N GLY A 110 -7.57 -14.31 0.87
CA GLY A 110 -7.22 -12.91 0.67
C GLY A 110 -7.05 -12.51 -0.80
N VAL A 111 -6.09 -11.61 -1.08
CA VAL A 111 -5.80 -11.13 -2.44
C VAL A 111 -4.31 -11.32 -2.71
N ILE A 112 -3.98 -11.85 -3.89
CA ILE A 112 -2.60 -11.95 -4.38
C ILE A 112 -2.37 -10.85 -5.40
N TYR A 113 -1.28 -10.09 -5.23
CA TYR A 113 -0.93 -8.96 -6.09
C TYR A 113 0.25 -9.32 -6.98
N PHE A 114 0.22 -8.85 -8.23
CA PHE A 114 1.23 -9.17 -9.24
C PHE A 114 1.75 -7.91 -9.92
N ASP A 115 2.97 -8.02 -10.43
CA ASP A 115 3.59 -7.01 -11.32
C ASP A 115 3.60 -5.60 -10.69
N PRO A 116 4.44 -5.38 -9.66
CA PRO A 116 4.60 -4.06 -9.05
C PRO A 116 5.15 -3.08 -10.09
N LYS A 117 4.34 -2.09 -10.47
CA LYS A 117 4.67 -1.09 -11.48
C LYS A 117 5.36 0.13 -10.92
N VAL A 118 4.92 0.60 -9.76
CA VAL A 118 5.49 1.79 -9.13
C VAL A 118 5.55 1.59 -7.63
N ALA A 119 6.71 1.86 -7.05
CA ALA A 119 6.92 2.00 -5.62
C ALA A 119 7.51 3.38 -5.35
N LYS A 120 6.76 4.25 -4.68
CA LYS A 120 7.32 5.48 -4.11
C LYS A 120 7.44 5.31 -2.61
N VAL A 121 8.61 5.51 -2.06
CA VAL A 121 8.86 5.48 -0.61
C VAL A 121 9.59 6.76 -0.24
N GLY A 122 9.04 7.55 0.67
CA GLY A 122 9.65 8.77 1.16
C GLY A 122 9.62 8.79 2.67
N GLY A 123 10.63 9.34 3.32
CA GLY A 123 10.63 9.42 4.78
C GLY A 123 11.93 9.95 5.36
N SER A 124 11.96 9.94 6.69
CA SER A 124 13.10 10.38 7.47
C SER A 124 13.45 9.36 8.53
N ASP A 125 14.75 9.18 8.78
CA ASP A 125 15.29 8.35 9.83
C ASP A 125 16.25 9.17 10.70
N VAL A 126 16.22 8.93 12.00
CA VAL A 126 17.16 9.46 12.99
C VAL A 126 17.94 8.29 13.54
N LEU A 127 19.24 8.27 13.27
CA LEU A 127 20.16 7.28 13.79
C LEU A 127 20.90 7.89 14.97
N SER A 128 20.83 7.27 16.14
CA SER A 128 21.54 7.72 17.34
C SER A 128 22.50 6.63 17.81
N TYR A 129 23.76 6.98 18.03
CA TYR A 129 24.80 6.07 18.47
C TYR A 129 25.19 6.37 19.93
N SER A 130 25.66 5.35 20.63
CA SER A 130 26.08 5.47 22.04
C SER A 130 27.28 6.38 22.28
N ASP A 131 28.04 6.73 21.23
CA ASP A 131 29.16 7.68 21.29
C ASP A 131 28.70 9.15 21.19
N GLY A 132 27.39 9.40 21.08
CA GLY A 132 26.81 10.73 20.98
C GLY A 132 26.69 11.24 19.54
N LEU A 133 27.02 10.43 18.53
CA LEU A 133 26.74 10.75 17.13
C LEU A 133 25.24 10.58 16.85
N THR A 134 24.63 11.60 16.24
CA THR A 134 23.26 11.53 15.71
C THR A 134 23.25 11.91 14.24
N CYS A 135 22.62 11.09 13.39
CA CYS A 135 22.47 11.33 11.97
C CYS A 135 20.98 11.40 11.59
N ASN A 136 20.56 12.49 10.94
CA ASN A 136 19.25 12.63 10.34
C ASN A 136 19.36 12.33 8.85
N LEU A 137 18.60 11.36 8.35
CA LEU A 137 18.57 10.94 6.96
C LEU A 137 17.19 11.17 6.39
N GLU A 138 17.07 11.97 5.35
CA GLU A 138 15.87 12.05 4.53
C GLU A 138 16.10 11.23 3.27
N THR A 139 15.13 10.40 2.92
CA THR A 139 15.23 9.51 1.77
C THR A 139 13.95 9.55 0.98
N ASN A 140 14.10 9.69 -0.34
CA ASN A 140 13.03 9.55 -1.30
C ASN A 140 13.48 8.55 -2.37
N PHE A 141 12.65 7.55 -2.60
CA PHE A 141 12.85 6.48 -3.53
C PHE A 141 11.63 6.41 -4.45
N VAL A 142 11.86 6.31 -5.75
CA VAL A 142 10.81 6.11 -6.73
C VAL A 142 11.28 5.05 -7.71
N GLU A 143 10.75 3.86 -7.57
CA GLU A 143 10.95 2.79 -8.52
C GLU A 143 9.74 2.68 -9.43
N ALA A 144 10.00 2.63 -10.74
CA ALA A 144 9.02 2.28 -11.74
C ALA A 144 9.55 1.07 -12.52
N ASN A 145 8.74 0.03 -12.66
CA ASN A 145 9.01 -1.17 -13.49
C ASN A 145 10.25 -1.99 -13.12
N GLY A 146 10.59 -2.12 -11.83
CA GLY A 146 11.63 -3.05 -11.39
C GLY A 146 13.07 -2.66 -11.75
N THR A 147 13.29 -1.44 -12.26
CA THR A 147 14.64 -0.96 -12.64
C THR A 147 15.35 -0.20 -11.52
N GLY A 148 14.80 -0.18 -10.30
CA GLY A 148 15.46 0.41 -9.12
C GLY A 148 15.86 1.88 -9.30
N GLY A 149 14.89 2.79 -9.36
CA GLY A 149 15.15 4.23 -9.46
C GLY A 149 15.41 4.86 -8.09
N TYR A 150 16.58 5.44 -7.92
CA TYR A 150 16.87 6.30 -6.77
C TYR A 150 16.50 7.74 -7.10
N ASP A 151 15.68 8.39 -6.28
CA ASP A 151 15.31 9.80 -6.48
C ASP A 151 16.36 10.70 -5.80
N HIS A 152 16.41 10.72 -4.47
CA HIS A 152 17.45 11.41 -3.71
C HIS A 152 17.49 10.98 -2.23
N SER A 153 18.65 11.16 -1.58
CA SER A 153 18.72 11.29 -0.13
C SER A 153 19.57 12.48 0.27
N THR A 154 19.28 13.00 1.45
CA THR A 154 20.11 13.97 2.14
C THR A 154 20.35 13.48 3.55
N GLY A 155 21.54 13.71 4.07
CA GLY A 155 21.90 13.29 5.42
C GLY A 155 22.77 14.33 6.09
N SER A 156 22.56 14.52 7.39
CA SER A 156 23.42 15.37 8.23
C SER A 156 23.69 14.65 9.54
N CYS A 157 24.93 14.70 10.01
CA CYS A 157 25.31 14.12 11.30
C CYS A 157 25.92 15.19 12.21
N THR A 158 25.66 15.06 13.50
CA THR A 158 26.19 15.92 14.56
C THR A 158 26.71 15.08 15.70
N SER A 159 27.85 15.44 16.27
CA SER A 159 28.38 14.88 17.51
C SER A 159 28.04 15.80 18.69
N GLY A 160 27.58 15.21 19.80
CA GLY A 160 27.41 15.89 21.08
C GLY A 160 28.72 16.26 21.77
#